data_AF-A0AAU1PZR2-F1
#
_entry.id   AF-A0AAU1PZR2-F1
#
_cell.length_a   1.000
_cell.length_b   1.000
_cell.length_c   1.000
_cell.angle_alpha   90.00
_cell.angle_beta   90.00
_cell.angle_gamma   90.00
#
_symmetry.space_group_name_H-M   'P 1'
#
loop_
_entity.id
_entity.type
_entity.pdbx_description
1 polymer ?
#
loop_
_entity_poly.entity_id
_entity_poly.type
_entity_poly.pdbx_seq_one_letter_code
_entity_poly.pdbx_strand_id
1 'polypeptide(L)'
;MNSKKTLVRAWAPVTAAAAVGAVVLTLNGPWNDSPSSEAQSAHADVAAPQNTNAKAAVGDPQDPATWKLPVEAFMTTKAEARLISNARDSLIDKCMEDAGFDRWTPAPDLPEPGGTTLVDWRYGIHDAETAAGRGYHPAAEQQQAYDEAMMAGAVDESGADEGKLRACVQAADGQAPPAQPAELVQRINGESFMQSKNDPNVVAALAKWSSCMKAKGYSYKEPMEANDDPRFNDQHKVTALEIATAKADIQCRDRYSVEKTWFDAEVKLQLKAIEENRPALEKVKAGNKAAVAKASTIAK
;
A
#
# COMPACT_ATOMS: atom_id res chain seq x y z
N MET A 1 49.80 5.84 -15.92
CA MET A 1 49.26 6.40 -14.67
C MET A 1 47.75 6.24 -14.72
N ASN A 2 47.23 5.23 -14.02
CA ASN A 2 45.80 4.87 -14.02
C ASN A 2 44.97 5.95 -13.31
N SER A 3 44.09 6.61 -14.05
CA SER A 3 43.07 7.48 -13.47
C SER A 3 41.87 6.63 -13.07
N LYS A 4 41.69 6.43 -11.77
CA LYS A 4 40.51 5.75 -11.21
C LYS A 4 39.29 6.64 -11.48
N LYS A 5 38.43 6.25 -12.43
CA LYS A 5 37.10 6.85 -12.58
C LYS A 5 36.28 6.46 -11.35
N THR A 6 35.86 7.46 -10.59
CA THR A 6 34.97 7.30 -9.43
C THR A 6 33.61 6.83 -9.94
N LEU A 7 33.17 5.64 -9.52
CA LEU A 7 31.79 5.18 -9.67
C LEU A 7 30.91 6.12 -8.85
N VAL A 8 30.04 6.90 -9.52
CA VAL A 8 29.01 7.68 -8.84
C VAL A 8 27.77 6.80 -8.76
N ARG A 9 27.57 6.15 -7.61
CA ARG A 9 26.27 5.57 -7.25
C ARG A 9 25.36 6.74 -6.85
N ALA A 10 24.42 7.12 -7.71
CA ALA A 10 23.42 8.13 -7.37
C ALA A 10 22.37 7.50 -6.42
N TRP A 11 22.34 7.95 -5.17
CA TRP A 11 21.27 7.69 -4.22
C TRP A 11 20.35 8.90 -4.23
N ALA A 12 19.34 8.91 -5.10
CA ALA A 12 18.27 9.90 -5.04
C ALA A 12 17.03 9.24 -4.43
N PRO A 13 16.60 9.62 -3.21
CA PRO A 13 15.29 9.21 -2.71
C PRO A 13 14.23 9.89 -3.56
N VAL A 14 13.34 9.11 -4.17
CA VAL A 14 12.11 9.64 -4.76
C VAL A 14 11.21 10.12 -3.61
N THR A 15 11.38 11.37 -3.21
CA THR A 15 10.52 12.02 -2.22
C THR A 15 9.15 12.22 -2.81
N ALA A 16 8.15 11.48 -2.31
CA ALA A 16 6.74 11.80 -2.48
C ALA A 16 6.46 13.14 -1.79
N ALA A 17 6.24 14.20 -2.57
CA ALA A 17 5.89 15.51 -2.05
C ALA A 17 4.43 15.49 -1.55
N ALA A 18 4.25 15.51 -0.22
CA ALA A 18 2.98 15.78 0.41
C ALA A 18 2.65 17.28 0.31
N ALA A 19 1.70 17.65 -0.53
CA ALA A 19 1.16 19.01 -0.58
C ALA A 19 -0.01 19.13 0.42
N VAL A 20 0.26 19.75 1.57
CA VAL A 20 -0.76 20.19 2.52
C VAL A 20 -1.41 21.47 1.98
N GLY A 21 -2.63 21.36 1.47
CA GLY A 21 -3.44 22.49 1.04
C GLY A 21 -4.51 22.83 2.08
N ALA A 22 -4.28 23.87 2.89
CA ALA A 22 -5.29 24.48 3.74
C ALA A 22 -6.23 25.34 2.88
N VAL A 23 -7.54 25.04 2.89
CA VAL A 23 -8.57 25.88 2.26
C VAL A 23 -9.29 26.68 3.34
N VAL A 24 -9.18 28.00 3.23
CA VAL A 24 -9.92 28.99 4.02
C VAL A 24 -11.36 29.07 3.52
N LEU A 25 -12.31 28.85 4.42
CA LEU A 25 -13.74 29.08 4.22
C LEU A 25 -14.04 30.59 4.21
N THR A 26 -14.64 31.08 3.12
CA THR A 26 -15.40 32.34 3.16
C THR A 26 -16.84 32.07 2.78
N LEU A 27 -17.72 32.28 3.75
CA LEU A 27 -19.18 32.33 3.62
C LEU A 27 -19.57 33.63 2.92
N ASN A 28 -20.43 33.56 1.91
CA ASN A 28 -21.38 34.61 1.53
C ASN A 28 -22.47 34.03 0.60
N GLY A 29 -23.73 34.00 1.06
CA GLY A 29 -24.91 34.19 0.19
C GLY A 29 -25.17 35.70 -0.01
N PRO A 30 -26.26 36.19 -0.65
CA PRO A 30 -27.60 35.57 -0.75
C PRO A 30 -28.32 35.63 -2.14
N TRP A 31 -29.26 34.70 -2.37
CA TRP A 31 -30.62 34.82 -2.97
C TRP A 31 -30.75 35.32 -4.44
N ASN A 32 -31.40 34.56 -5.34
CA ASN A 32 -32.83 34.70 -5.71
C ASN A 32 -33.24 33.81 -6.92
N ASP A 33 -34.54 33.52 -6.95
CA ASP A 33 -35.41 33.18 -8.09
C ASP A 33 -35.29 31.82 -8.83
N SER A 34 -36.23 30.94 -8.47
CA SER A 34 -36.82 29.94 -9.37
C SER A 34 -37.76 30.62 -10.38
N PRO A 35 -37.86 30.07 -11.60
CA PRO A 35 -39.16 29.50 -11.96
C PRO A 35 -39.04 28.10 -12.55
N SER A 36 -40.04 27.30 -12.17
CA SER A 36 -40.35 25.97 -12.66
C SER A 36 -40.58 25.93 -14.17
N SER A 37 -39.86 25.04 -14.85
CA SER A 37 -40.26 24.50 -16.15
C SER A 37 -40.09 22.98 -16.12
N GLU A 38 -41.22 22.29 -16.19
CA GLU A 38 -41.31 20.86 -16.43
C GLU A 38 -40.69 20.56 -17.81
N ALA A 39 -39.58 19.83 -17.81
CA ALA A 39 -39.11 19.10 -18.98
C ALA A 39 -39.04 17.62 -18.62
N GLN A 40 -40.11 16.90 -18.99
CA GLN A 40 -40.12 15.45 -19.04
C GLN A 40 -38.94 14.97 -19.88
N SER A 41 -37.98 14.33 -19.22
CA SER A 41 -36.97 13.50 -19.88
C SER A 41 -37.10 12.10 -19.31
N ALA A 42 -37.46 11.17 -20.19
CA ALA A 42 -37.60 9.77 -19.89
C ALA A 42 -36.34 9.26 -19.18
N HIS A 43 -36.48 8.94 -17.89
CA HIS A 43 -35.51 8.11 -17.20
C HIS A 43 -35.63 6.71 -17.79
N ALA A 44 -34.78 6.43 -18.78
CA ALA A 44 -34.34 5.08 -19.01
C ALA A 44 -33.62 4.66 -17.72
N ASP A 45 -34.30 3.89 -16.88
CA ASP A 45 -33.69 3.08 -15.83
C ASP A 45 -32.72 2.11 -16.49
N VAL A 46 -31.52 2.61 -16.81
CA VAL A 46 -30.36 1.76 -16.94
C VAL A 46 -30.05 1.33 -15.52
N ALA A 47 -30.66 0.23 -15.11
CA ALA A 47 -30.24 -0.51 -13.93
C ALA A 47 -28.73 -0.76 -14.09
N ALA A 48 -27.93 0.04 -13.38
CA ALA A 48 -26.50 -0.18 -13.27
C ALA A 48 -26.30 -1.63 -12.80
N PRO A 49 -25.34 -2.39 -13.35
CA PRO A 49 -25.11 -3.75 -12.90
C PRO A 49 -24.78 -3.75 -11.41
N GLN A 50 -25.77 -4.10 -10.58
CA GLN A 50 -25.71 -4.16 -9.12
C GLN A 50 -24.93 -5.37 -8.63
N ASN A 51 -23.76 -5.65 -9.20
CA ASN A 51 -22.95 -6.78 -8.73
C ASN A 51 -21.46 -6.49 -8.83
N THR A 52 -21.01 -5.52 -8.04
CA THR A 52 -19.68 -5.61 -7.46
C THR A 52 -19.80 -6.23 -6.06
N ASN A 53 -19.46 -7.51 -5.99
CA ASN A 53 -19.27 -8.27 -4.75
C ASN A 53 -18.06 -7.70 -3.97
N ALA A 54 -18.13 -6.45 -3.53
CA ALA A 54 -17.23 -5.93 -2.52
C ALA A 54 -17.61 -6.61 -1.20
N LYS A 55 -17.01 -7.77 -0.96
CA LYS A 55 -17.24 -8.61 0.21
C LYS A 55 -15.90 -8.86 0.88
N ALA A 56 -15.91 -8.85 2.20
CA ALA A 56 -14.81 -9.40 2.95
C ALA A 56 -14.72 -10.91 2.68
N ALA A 57 -13.51 -11.45 2.74
CA ALA A 57 -13.28 -12.89 2.76
C ALA A 57 -12.32 -13.21 3.91
N VAL A 58 -12.55 -14.33 4.58
CA VAL A 58 -11.68 -14.85 5.63
C VAL A 58 -11.28 -16.24 5.21
N GLY A 59 -9.98 -16.44 5.00
CA GLY A 59 -9.39 -17.76 4.79
C GLY A 59 -9.19 -18.48 6.12
N ASP A 60 -7.94 -18.84 6.41
CA ASP A 60 -7.57 -19.39 7.72
C ASP A 60 -7.81 -18.32 8.82
N PRO A 61 -8.66 -18.59 9.83
CA PRO A 61 -8.94 -17.64 10.90
C PRO A 61 -7.74 -17.25 11.79
N GLN A 62 -6.60 -17.95 11.69
CA GLN A 62 -5.37 -17.66 12.43
C GLN A 62 -4.30 -16.97 11.56
N ASP A 63 -4.54 -16.86 10.26
CA ASP A 63 -3.60 -16.24 9.32
C ASP A 63 -4.28 -15.06 8.59
N PRO A 64 -4.13 -13.83 9.13
CA PRO A 64 -4.55 -12.60 8.48
C PRO A 64 -4.11 -12.46 7.03
N ALA A 65 -2.98 -13.05 6.60
CA ALA A 65 -2.53 -12.97 5.22
C ALA A 65 -3.52 -13.60 4.24
N THR A 66 -4.38 -14.51 4.71
CA THR A 66 -5.43 -15.16 3.91
C THR A 66 -6.75 -14.39 3.86
N TRP A 67 -6.88 -13.27 4.56
CA TRP A 67 -8.12 -12.48 4.59
C TRP A 67 -8.13 -11.44 3.47
N LYS A 68 -9.31 -10.89 3.20
CA LYS A 68 -9.50 -9.82 2.22
C LYS A 68 -10.48 -8.78 2.71
N LEU A 69 -10.10 -7.52 2.57
CA LEU A 69 -10.91 -6.34 2.85
C LEU A 69 -11.82 -6.02 1.65
N PRO A 70 -13.06 -5.53 1.88
CA PRO A 70 -13.99 -5.17 0.81
C PRO A 70 -13.42 -4.18 -0.22
N VAL A 71 -12.57 -3.25 0.20
CA VAL A 71 -11.98 -2.21 -0.66
C VAL A 71 -11.06 -2.81 -1.74
N GLU A 72 -10.53 -4.01 -1.53
CA GLU A 72 -9.66 -4.69 -2.51
C GLU A 72 -10.38 -4.99 -3.83
N ALA A 73 -11.72 -5.07 -3.83
CA ALA A 73 -12.52 -5.23 -5.05
C ALA A 73 -12.39 -4.06 -6.05
N PHE A 74 -11.79 -2.95 -5.61
CA PHE A 74 -11.55 -1.72 -6.37
C PHE A 74 -10.05 -1.37 -6.49
N MET A 75 -9.17 -2.25 -6.03
CA MET A 75 -7.71 -2.13 -6.19
C MET A 75 -7.25 -2.93 -7.41
N THR A 76 -6.08 -2.58 -7.95
CA THR A 76 -5.30 -3.49 -8.80
C THR A 76 -4.68 -4.58 -7.94
N THR A 77 -4.56 -5.79 -8.48
CA THR A 77 -3.76 -6.86 -7.86
C THR A 77 -2.27 -6.51 -7.90
N LYS A 78 -1.45 -7.15 -7.06
CA LYS A 78 0.03 -6.98 -7.11
C LYS A 78 0.61 -7.27 -8.50
N ALA A 79 0.10 -8.30 -9.18
CA ALA A 79 0.54 -8.63 -10.54
C ALA A 79 0.15 -7.56 -11.57
N GLU A 80 -1.07 -7.00 -11.48
CA GLU A 80 -1.51 -5.90 -12.33
C GLU A 80 -0.73 -4.62 -12.08
N ALA A 81 -0.45 -4.28 -10.81
CA ALA A 81 0.37 -3.13 -10.46
C ALA A 81 1.79 -3.27 -11.02
N ARG A 82 2.42 -4.45 -10.88
CA ARG A 82 3.72 -4.75 -11.50
C ARG A 82 3.68 -4.64 -13.02
N LEU A 83 2.65 -5.18 -13.67
CA LEU A 83 2.49 -5.03 -15.12
C LEU A 83 2.44 -3.56 -15.54
N ILE A 84 1.71 -2.72 -14.79
CA ILE A 84 1.62 -1.27 -15.07
C ILE A 84 2.99 -0.60 -14.90
N SER A 85 3.69 -0.88 -13.79
CA SER A 85 5.04 -0.34 -13.55
C SER A 85 6.03 -0.80 -14.62
N ASN A 86 6.08 -2.09 -14.95
CA ASN A 86 7.03 -2.64 -15.91
C ASN A 86 6.77 -2.10 -17.33
N ALA A 87 5.52 -1.85 -17.69
CA ALA A 87 5.17 -1.18 -18.95
C ALA A 87 5.70 0.26 -18.99
N ARG A 88 5.61 0.99 -17.88
CA ARG A 88 6.18 2.33 -17.75
C ARG A 88 7.71 2.30 -17.87
N ASP A 89 8.36 1.37 -17.16
CA ASP A 89 9.81 1.28 -17.13
C ASP A 89 10.39 0.87 -18.50
N SER A 90 9.69 0.00 -19.23
CA SER A 90 10.04 -0.36 -20.61
C SER A 90 10.04 0.86 -21.56
N LEU A 91 9.15 1.84 -21.34
CA LEU A 91 9.15 3.09 -22.12
C LEU A 91 10.34 3.99 -21.78
N ILE A 92 10.76 4.01 -20.51
CA ILE A 92 11.93 4.76 -20.06
C ILE A 92 13.18 4.14 -20.67
N ASP A 93 13.32 2.81 -20.58
CA ASP A 93 14.47 2.08 -21.12
C ASP A 93 14.61 2.30 -22.63
N LYS A 94 13.49 2.17 -23.37
CA LYS A 94 13.49 2.47 -24.80
C LYS A 94 13.89 3.92 -25.09
N CYS A 95 13.42 4.89 -24.31
CA CYS A 95 13.79 6.29 -24.50
C CYS A 95 15.28 6.56 -24.24
N MET A 96 15.87 5.87 -23.26
CA MET A 96 17.30 5.96 -22.96
C MET A 96 18.14 5.31 -24.07
N GLU A 97 17.72 4.14 -24.57
CA GLU A 97 18.33 3.48 -25.72
C GLU A 97 18.27 4.37 -26.99
N ASP A 98 17.09 4.88 -27.34
CA ASP A 98 16.89 5.76 -28.50
C ASP A 98 17.69 7.07 -28.39
N ALA A 99 18.10 7.45 -27.17
CA ALA A 99 18.94 8.60 -26.90
C ALA A 99 20.45 8.32 -26.92
N GLY A 100 20.87 7.08 -27.21
CA GLY A 100 22.27 6.66 -27.33
C GLY A 100 22.92 6.28 -26.01
N PHE A 101 22.14 5.93 -24.98
CA PHE A 101 22.62 5.53 -23.66
C PHE A 101 22.60 4.01 -23.47
N ASP A 102 23.24 3.27 -24.37
CA ASP A 102 23.22 1.79 -24.43
C ASP A 102 23.83 1.08 -23.20
N ARG A 103 24.49 1.83 -22.30
CA ARG A 103 25.01 1.33 -21.01
C ARG A 103 24.13 1.73 -19.82
N TRP A 104 22.95 2.30 -20.07
CA TRP A 104 21.93 2.50 -19.06
C TRP A 104 21.41 1.14 -18.60
N THR A 105 21.34 0.92 -17.29
CA THR A 105 20.73 -0.27 -16.71
C THR A 105 19.67 0.17 -15.70
N PRO A 106 18.38 -0.18 -15.90
CA PRO A 106 17.33 0.15 -14.95
C PRO A 106 17.56 -0.52 -13.60
N ALA A 107 16.94 0.02 -12.56
CA ALA A 107 16.92 -0.64 -11.26
C ALA A 107 16.15 -1.97 -11.37
N PRO A 108 16.58 -3.02 -10.65
CA PRO A 108 15.74 -4.19 -10.50
C PRO A 108 14.45 -3.84 -9.75
N ASP A 109 13.40 -4.63 -10.01
CA ASP A 109 12.16 -4.56 -9.22
C ASP A 109 12.48 -4.72 -7.74
N LEU A 110 12.02 -3.76 -6.94
CA LEU A 110 12.17 -3.82 -5.49
C LEU A 110 11.11 -4.77 -4.92
N PRO A 111 11.49 -5.95 -4.37
CA PRO A 111 10.50 -6.81 -3.72
C PRO A 111 9.94 -6.13 -2.48
N GLU A 112 8.77 -6.55 -2.02
CA GLU A 112 8.22 -6.08 -0.74
C GLU A 112 8.82 -6.91 0.40
N PRO A 113 9.51 -6.30 1.37
CA PRO A 113 10.04 -7.03 2.52
C PRO A 113 8.89 -7.26 3.52
N GLY A 114 8.39 -8.50 3.57
CA GLY A 114 7.27 -8.89 4.42
C GLY A 114 5.91 -8.39 3.93
N GLY A 115 4.84 -8.67 4.69
CA GLY A 115 3.49 -8.21 4.36
C GLY A 115 3.01 -8.62 2.96
N THR A 116 2.76 -9.91 2.74
CA THR A 116 2.43 -10.49 1.44
C THR A 116 1.03 -10.13 0.93
N THR A 117 0.13 -9.66 1.79
CA THR A 117 -1.20 -9.15 1.42
C THR A 117 -1.54 -7.86 2.16
N LEU A 118 -2.63 -7.19 1.77
CA LEU A 118 -3.06 -5.92 2.37
C LEU A 118 -3.28 -6.02 3.90
N VAL A 119 -3.65 -7.20 4.36
CA VAL A 119 -4.05 -7.48 5.74
C VAL A 119 -3.01 -8.27 6.53
N ASP A 120 -1.98 -8.81 5.87
CA ASP A 120 -0.95 -9.66 6.45
C ASP A 120 -0.38 -9.04 7.74
N TRP A 121 0.23 -7.85 7.67
CA TRP A 121 0.79 -7.18 8.85
C TRP A 121 -0.06 -6.02 9.37
N ARG A 122 -1.25 -5.81 8.78
CA ARG A 122 -2.11 -4.66 9.07
C ARG A 122 -2.54 -4.60 10.53
N TYR A 123 -2.71 -5.76 11.17
CA TYR A 123 -3.15 -5.86 12.57
C TYR A 123 -2.05 -6.39 13.51
N GLY A 124 -0.79 -6.42 13.04
CA GLY A 124 0.32 -7.09 13.71
C GLY A 124 0.94 -8.20 12.87
N ILE A 125 2.18 -8.55 13.18
CA ILE A 125 2.78 -9.81 12.70
C ILE A 125 1.98 -10.99 13.26
N HIS A 126 1.91 -12.13 12.58
CA HIS A 126 1.15 -13.29 13.07
C HIS A 126 1.88 -14.63 12.89
N ASP A 127 2.90 -14.66 12.03
CA ASP A 127 3.71 -15.85 11.82
C ASP A 127 4.64 -16.13 13.02
N ALA A 128 4.26 -17.10 13.85
CA ALA A 128 4.98 -17.45 15.07
C ALA A 128 6.35 -18.09 14.80
N GLU A 129 6.54 -18.75 13.66
CA GLU A 129 7.80 -19.40 13.29
C GLU A 129 8.84 -18.36 12.90
N THR A 130 8.46 -17.42 12.03
CA THR A 130 9.25 -16.26 11.63
C THR A 130 9.57 -15.41 12.85
N ALA A 131 8.59 -15.08 13.69
CA ALA A 131 8.82 -14.30 14.90
C ALA A 131 9.79 -14.96 15.89
N ALA A 132 9.85 -16.30 15.91
CA ALA A 132 10.78 -17.03 16.76
C ALA A 132 12.26 -16.90 16.34
N GLY A 133 12.53 -16.55 15.07
CA GLY A 133 13.89 -16.32 14.55
C GLY A 133 14.20 -14.87 14.18
N ARG A 134 13.18 -14.07 13.83
CA ARG A 134 13.30 -12.74 13.25
C ARG A 134 12.61 -11.64 14.05
N GLY A 135 11.95 -11.97 15.17
CA GLY A 135 11.27 -10.96 15.98
C GLY A 135 10.17 -10.25 15.20
N TYR A 136 10.29 -8.93 15.05
CA TYR A 136 9.33 -8.11 14.29
C TYR A 136 9.72 -7.91 12.83
N HIS A 137 10.79 -8.56 12.36
CA HIS A 137 11.30 -8.41 11.01
C HIS A 137 10.78 -9.47 10.03
N PRO A 138 10.82 -9.17 8.71
CA PRO A 138 10.57 -10.17 7.68
C PRO A 138 11.49 -11.38 7.80
N ALA A 139 11.11 -12.45 7.10
CA ALA A 139 11.96 -13.61 6.92
C ALA A 139 13.31 -13.21 6.29
N ALA A 140 14.39 -13.91 6.66
CA ALA A 140 15.75 -13.49 6.33
C ALA A 140 15.99 -13.42 4.81
N GLU A 141 15.43 -14.37 4.06
CA GLU A 141 15.48 -14.44 2.61
C GLU A 141 14.72 -13.30 1.93
N GLN A 142 13.60 -12.85 2.51
CA GLN A 142 12.84 -11.70 2.00
C GLN A 142 13.63 -10.41 2.21
N GLN A 143 14.23 -10.26 3.41
CA GLN A 143 15.09 -9.12 3.70
C GLN A 143 16.31 -9.08 2.78
N GLN A 144 16.97 -10.22 2.58
CA GLN A 144 18.14 -10.32 1.71
C GLN A 144 17.78 -9.95 0.27
N ALA A 145 16.68 -10.46 -0.27
CA ALA A 145 16.25 -10.12 -1.63
C ALA A 145 15.96 -8.62 -1.78
N TYR A 146 15.36 -7.99 -0.76
CA TYR A 146 15.17 -6.55 -0.71
C TYR A 146 16.49 -5.78 -0.71
N ASP A 147 17.41 -6.15 0.18
CA ASP A 147 18.69 -5.46 0.33
C ASP A 147 19.55 -5.59 -0.94
N GLU A 148 19.54 -6.76 -1.60
CA GLU A 148 20.22 -6.98 -2.87
C GLU A 148 19.65 -6.10 -3.99
N ALA A 149 18.32 -6.01 -4.11
CA ALA A 149 17.67 -5.15 -5.09
C ALA A 149 17.97 -3.66 -4.83
N MET A 150 17.91 -3.22 -3.56
CA MET A 150 18.25 -1.86 -3.15
C MET A 150 19.71 -1.51 -3.45
N MET A 151 20.65 -2.42 -3.16
CA MET A 151 22.09 -2.21 -3.40
C MET A 151 22.45 -2.21 -4.88
N ALA A 152 21.75 -3.00 -5.69
CA ALA A 152 21.92 -3.00 -7.13
C ALA A 152 21.53 -1.62 -7.69
N GLY A 153 20.32 -1.14 -7.37
CA GLY A 153 19.80 0.15 -7.83
C GLY A 153 19.82 0.31 -9.35
N ALA A 154 19.43 1.48 -9.84
CA ALA A 154 19.69 1.84 -11.23
C ALA A 154 21.18 2.17 -11.39
N VAL A 155 21.81 1.68 -12.45
CA VAL A 155 23.21 1.97 -12.76
C VAL A 155 23.27 2.73 -14.07
N ASP A 156 23.69 3.99 -13.99
CA ASP A 156 24.02 4.77 -15.17
C ASP A 156 25.52 4.72 -15.44
N GLU A 157 25.93 3.76 -16.28
CA GLU A 157 27.29 3.77 -16.85
C GLU A 157 27.35 4.49 -18.20
N SER A 158 26.21 4.92 -18.74
CA SER A 158 26.08 5.52 -20.06
C SER A 158 26.67 6.92 -20.14
N GLY A 159 26.69 7.64 -19.01
CA GLY A 159 27.10 9.05 -18.94
C GLY A 159 25.96 10.01 -19.30
N ALA A 160 24.71 9.56 -19.15
CA ALA A 160 23.56 10.44 -19.30
C ALA A 160 23.59 11.54 -18.25
N ASP A 161 23.15 12.74 -18.63
CA ASP A 161 22.83 13.75 -17.63
C ASP A 161 21.44 13.46 -17.02
N GLU A 162 21.24 13.86 -15.76
CA GLU A 162 19.97 13.67 -15.05
C GLU A 162 18.77 14.31 -15.77
N GLY A 163 19.00 15.37 -16.55
CA GLY A 163 17.96 16.05 -17.33
C GLY A 163 17.39 15.17 -18.42
N LYS A 164 18.22 14.34 -19.05
CA LYS A 164 17.77 13.40 -20.08
C LYS A 164 16.94 12.26 -19.52
N LEU A 165 17.39 11.64 -18.43
CA LEU A 165 16.59 10.63 -17.71
C LEU A 165 15.24 11.24 -17.27
N ARG A 166 15.25 12.45 -16.69
CA ARG A 166 14.02 13.16 -16.29
C ARG A 166 13.07 13.39 -17.47
N ALA A 167 13.60 13.74 -18.65
CA ALA A 167 12.78 13.90 -19.85
C ALA A 167 12.17 12.57 -20.32
N CYS A 168 12.93 11.47 -20.26
CA CYS A 168 12.42 10.14 -20.58
C CYS A 168 11.33 9.69 -19.60
N VAL A 169 11.53 9.92 -18.30
CA VAL A 169 10.53 9.69 -17.26
C VAL A 169 9.24 10.47 -17.54
N GLN A 170 9.32 11.77 -17.83
CA GLN A 170 8.15 12.59 -18.13
C GLN A 170 7.41 12.12 -19.39
N ALA A 171 8.15 11.72 -20.43
CA ALA A 171 7.56 11.17 -21.65
C ALA A 171 6.87 9.82 -21.43
N ALA A 172 7.45 8.96 -20.57
CA ALA A 172 6.85 7.70 -20.17
C ALA A 172 5.61 7.92 -19.30
N ASP A 173 5.64 8.85 -18.34
CA ASP A 173 4.51 9.20 -17.48
C ASP A 173 3.31 9.74 -18.26
N GLY A 174 3.54 10.46 -19.37
CA GLY A 174 2.48 10.90 -20.28
C GLY A 174 1.80 9.74 -21.05
N GLN A 175 2.45 8.57 -21.12
CA GLN A 175 2.00 7.42 -21.90
C GLN A 175 1.54 6.25 -21.02
N ALA A 176 2.20 6.01 -19.89
CA ALA A 176 1.87 4.93 -18.98
C ALA A 176 0.67 5.30 -18.10
N PRO A 177 -0.19 4.32 -17.75
CA PRO A 177 -1.18 4.54 -16.71
C PRO A 177 -0.51 4.66 -15.33
N PRO A 178 -1.13 5.35 -14.36
CA PRO A 178 -0.62 5.39 -12.99
C PRO A 178 -0.68 3.99 -12.38
N ALA A 179 0.41 3.58 -11.71
CA ALA A 179 0.46 2.34 -10.94
C ALA A 179 -0.21 2.45 -9.57
N GLN A 180 -0.36 3.67 -9.06
CA GLN A 180 -0.87 3.93 -7.72
C GLN A 180 -2.39 3.72 -7.65
N PRO A 181 -2.93 3.19 -6.53
CA PRO A 181 -4.37 3.07 -6.34
C PRO A 181 -5.04 4.46 -6.42
N ALA A 182 -6.30 4.50 -6.85
CA ALA A 182 -7.04 5.77 -6.87
C ALA A 182 -7.15 6.38 -5.47
N GLU A 183 -7.07 7.71 -5.37
CA GLU A 183 -7.15 8.47 -4.11
C GLU A 183 -8.37 8.09 -3.25
N LEU A 184 -9.53 7.86 -3.87
CA LEU A 184 -10.73 7.41 -3.16
C LEU A 184 -10.52 6.05 -2.47
N VAL A 185 -9.87 5.10 -3.15
CA VAL A 185 -9.59 3.76 -2.65
C VAL A 185 -8.55 3.82 -1.54
N GLN A 186 -7.49 4.61 -1.72
CA GLN A 186 -6.48 4.85 -0.68
C GLN A 186 -7.10 5.47 0.58
N ARG A 187 -7.97 6.48 0.41
CA ARG A 187 -8.67 7.13 1.51
C ARG A 187 -9.57 6.15 2.26
N ILE A 188 -10.43 5.39 1.56
CA ILE A 188 -11.30 4.39 2.21
C ILE A 188 -10.45 3.37 2.97
N ASN A 189 -9.37 2.88 2.36
CA ASN A 189 -8.46 1.93 2.99
C ASN A 189 -7.79 2.50 4.24
N GLY A 190 -7.22 3.71 4.18
CA GLY A 190 -6.52 4.32 5.31
C GLY A 190 -7.45 4.77 6.44
N GLU A 191 -8.54 5.47 6.10
CA GLU A 191 -9.47 6.01 7.09
C GLU A 191 -10.21 4.92 7.83
N SER A 192 -10.64 3.84 7.16
CA SER A 192 -11.35 2.74 7.81
C SER A 192 -10.48 2.02 8.85
N PHE A 193 -9.17 1.86 8.60
CA PHE A 193 -8.23 1.31 9.57
C PHE A 193 -8.00 2.23 10.78
N MET A 194 -7.81 3.52 10.53
CA MET A 194 -7.62 4.47 11.62
C MET A 194 -8.88 4.61 12.48
N GLN A 195 -10.06 4.54 11.86
CA GLN A 195 -11.34 4.63 12.56
C GLN A 195 -11.69 3.33 13.30
N SER A 196 -11.35 2.15 12.77
CA SER A 196 -11.68 0.86 13.39
C SER A 196 -11.01 0.66 14.76
N LYS A 197 -9.86 1.32 15.01
CA LYS A 197 -9.23 1.41 16.33
C LYS A 197 -10.15 1.91 17.45
N ASN A 198 -11.13 2.74 17.08
CA ASN A 198 -12.08 3.34 18.02
C ASN A 198 -13.35 2.48 18.21
N ASP A 199 -13.51 1.36 17.48
CA ASP A 199 -14.62 0.45 17.72
C ASP A 199 -14.55 -0.10 19.16
N PRO A 200 -15.64 -0.06 19.95
CA PRO A 200 -15.61 -0.48 21.35
C PRO A 200 -15.10 -1.92 21.56
N ASN A 201 -15.32 -2.83 20.59
CA ASN A 201 -14.84 -4.20 20.67
C ASN A 201 -13.33 -4.27 20.44
N VAL A 202 -12.80 -3.46 19.52
CA VAL A 202 -11.37 -3.35 19.25
C VAL A 202 -10.66 -2.77 20.47
N VAL A 203 -11.17 -1.66 21.03
CA VAL A 203 -10.64 -1.06 22.27
C VAL A 203 -10.62 -2.08 23.41
N ALA A 204 -11.69 -2.86 23.58
CA ALA A 204 -11.75 -3.91 24.60
C ALA A 204 -10.76 -5.06 24.35
N ALA A 205 -10.56 -5.49 23.11
CA ALA A 205 -9.58 -6.51 22.75
C ALA A 205 -8.14 -6.02 22.99
N LEU A 206 -7.83 -4.79 22.59
CA LEU A 206 -6.53 -4.15 22.83
C LEU A 206 -6.22 -4.02 24.33
N ALA A 207 -7.22 -3.65 25.16
CA ALA A 207 -7.03 -3.58 26.61
C ALA A 207 -6.71 -4.96 27.24
N LYS A 208 -7.34 -6.03 26.75
CA LYS A 208 -7.04 -7.40 27.19
C LYS A 208 -5.64 -7.84 26.76
N TRP A 209 -5.28 -7.55 25.52
CA TRP A 209 -3.93 -7.80 24.99
C TRP A 209 -2.87 -7.06 25.79
N SER A 210 -3.05 -5.77 26.04
CA SER A 210 -2.12 -4.94 26.82
C SER A 210 -1.93 -5.48 28.24
N SER A 211 -3.02 -5.92 28.88
CA SER A 211 -2.97 -6.58 30.19
C SER A 211 -2.19 -7.89 30.17
N CYS A 212 -2.31 -8.68 29.11
CA CYS A 212 -1.55 -9.92 28.92
C CYS A 212 -0.06 -9.66 28.70
N MET A 213 0.28 -8.68 27.86
CA MET A 213 1.67 -8.24 27.68
C MET A 213 2.28 -7.76 29.00
N LYS A 214 1.53 -6.98 29.79
CA LYS A 214 1.96 -6.50 31.10
C LYS A 214 2.22 -7.64 32.08
N ALA A 215 1.38 -8.67 32.09
CA ALA A 215 1.59 -9.87 32.90
C ALA A 215 2.86 -10.66 32.48
N LYS A 216 3.30 -10.52 31.22
CA LYS A 216 4.55 -11.09 30.69
C LYS A 216 5.77 -10.17 30.83
N GLY A 217 5.61 -8.99 31.44
CA GLY A 217 6.69 -8.04 31.70
C GLY A 217 6.88 -6.96 30.62
N TYR A 218 5.97 -6.85 29.65
CA TYR A 218 6.03 -5.87 28.56
C TYR A 218 4.91 -4.84 28.70
N SER A 219 5.19 -3.56 28.44
CA SER A 219 4.20 -2.49 28.61
C SER A 219 3.98 -1.73 27.32
N TYR A 220 2.89 -2.05 26.62
CA TYR A 220 2.44 -1.41 25.39
C TYR A 220 0.93 -1.22 25.46
N LYS A 221 0.41 -0.13 24.88
CA LYS A 221 -1.03 0.16 24.83
C LYS A 221 -1.72 -0.58 23.69
N GLU A 222 -1.01 -0.76 22.58
CA GLU A 222 -1.50 -1.46 21.40
C GLU A 222 -0.36 -2.19 20.68
N PRO A 223 -0.65 -3.25 19.89
CA PRO A 223 0.37 -4.07 19.23
C PRO A 223 1.38 -3.28 18.39
N MET A 224 0.94 -2.22 17.71
CA MET A 224 1.82 -1.40 16.87
C MET A 224 2.92 -0.70 17.68
N GLU A 225 2.68 -0.35 18.95
CA GLU A 225 3.73 0.21 19.80
C GLU A 225 4.86 -0.81 20.10
N ALA A 226 4.56 -2.11 20.04
CA ALA A 226 5.56 -3.16 20.22
C ALA A 226 6.35 -3.39 18.92
N ASN A 227 5.67 -3.40 17.77
CA ASN A 227 6.29 -3.45 16.45
C ASN A 227 7.23 -2.25 16.21
N ASP A 228 6.80 -1.04 16.59
CA ASP A 228 7.52 0.22 16.36
C ASP A 228 8.49 0.58 17.50
N ASP A 229 8.77 -0.37 18.40
CA ASP A 229 9.68 -0.13 19.51
C ASP A 229 11.09 0.17 18.99
N PRO A 230 11.69 1.33 19.30
CA PRO A 230 13.00 1.70 18.78
C PRO A 230 14.13 0.73 19.12
N ARG A 231 13.94 -0.13 20.14
CA ARG A 231 14.89 -1.19 20.50
C ARG A 231 14.96 -2.31 19.46
N PHE A 232 13.98 -2.40 18.55
CA PHE A 232 13.79 -3.47 17.56
C PHE A 232 13.92 -2.96 16.12
N ASN A 233 14.48 -1.76 15.89
CA ASN A 233 14.56 -1.17 14.55
C ASN A 233 15.67 -1.75 13.66
N ASP A 234 16.66 -2.45 14.23
CA ASP A 234 17.81 -2.97 13.48
C ASP A 234 17.55 -4.41 12.99
N GLN A 235 17.06 -4.51 11.75
CA GLN A 235 16.77 -5.78 11.07
C GLN A 235 17.96 -6.73 10.91
N HIS A 236 19.19 -6.22 11.06
CA HIS A 236 20.42 -7.00 10.99
C HIS A 236 20.91 -7.43 12.38
N LYS A 237 20.24 -6.99 13.45
CA LYS A 237 20.58 -7.28 14.84
C LYS A 237 19.34 -7.65 15.65
N VAL A 238 18.69 -8.74 15.23
CA VAL A 238 17.56 -9.34 15.96
C VAL A 238 18.00 -9.76 17.36
N THR A 239 17.35 -9.23 18.39
CA THR A 239 17.75 -9.49 19.78
C THR A 239 16.89 -10.57 20.45
N ALA A 240 17.43 -11.22 21.49
CA ALA A 240 16.65 -12.16 22.30
C ALA A 240 15.44 -11.48 22.98
N LEU A 241 15.56 -10.20 23.33
CA LEU A 241 14.46 -9.41 23.89
C LEU A 241 13.35 -9.25 22.85
N GLU A 242 13.70 -8.84 21.63
CA GLU A 242 12.76 -8.67 20.53
C GLU A 242 12.00 -9.96 20.21
N ILE A 243 12.70 -11.08 20.03
CA ILE A 243 12.09 -12.38 19.79
C ILE A 243 11.13 -12.74 20.93
N ALA A 244 11.53 -12.52 22.19
CA ALA A 244 10.67 -12.81 23.33
C ALA A 244 9.44 -11.89 23.39
N THR A 245 9.56 -10.62 22.99
CA THR A 245 8.46 -9.66 22.90
C THR A 245 7.49 -10.03 21.78
N ALA A 246 8.00 -10.29 20.56
CA ALA A 246 7.20 -10.71 19.40
C ALA A 246 6.41 -12.00 19.67
N LYS A 247 7.05 -13.00 20.30
CA LYS A 247 6.37 -14.24 20.70
C LYS A 247 5.29 -14.02 21.76
N ALA A 248 5.54 -13.15 22.74
CA ALA A 248 4.55 -12.81 23.75
C ALA A 248 3.36 -12.06 23.15
N ASP A 249 3.64 -11.17 22.21
CA ASP A 249 2.68 -10.36 21.49
C ASP A 249 1.72 -11.22 20.66
N ILE A 250 2.24 -12.09 19.77
CA ILE A 250 1.42 -13.03 18.98
C ILE A 250 0.54 -13.88 19.91
N GLN A 251 1.11 -14.49 20.95
CA GLN A 251 0.34 -15.30 21.91
C GLN A 251 -0.78 -14.51 22.60
N CYS A 252 -0.53 -13.25 22.97
CA CYS A 252 -1.53 -12.41 23.60
C CYS A 252 -2.60 -12.00 22.60
N ARG A 253 -2.24 -11.72 21.33
CA ARG A 253 -3.22 -11.33 20.31
C ARG A 253 -4.13 -12.51 19.95
N ASP A 254 -3.56 -13.69 19.71
CA ASP A 254 -4.29 -14.93 19.42
C ASP A 254 -5.33 -15.23 20.52
N ARG A 255 -4.91 -15.13 21.78
CA ARG A 255 -5.75 -15.40 22.94
C ARG A 255 -6.99 -14.52 23.02
N TYR A 256 -6.91 -13.28 22.54
CA TYR A 256 -8.00 -12.31 22.59
C TYR A 256 -8.57 -11.96 21.21
N SER A 257 -8.16 -12.68 20.16
CA SER A 257 -8.62 -12.51 18.78
C SER A 257 -8.55 -11.05 18.32
N VAL A 258 -7.42 -10.39 18.59
CA VAL A 258 -7.24 -8.95 18.34
C VAL A 258 -7.38 -8.64 16.86
N GLU A 259 -6.66 -9.38 16.01
CA GLU A 259 -6.60 -9.23 14.57
C GLU A 259 -8.00 -9.38 13.96
N LYS A 260 -8.71 -10.45 14.33
CA LYS A 260 -10.04 -10.73 13.80
C LYS A 260 -11.06 -9.69 14.23
N THR A 261 -11.03 -9.27 15.50
CA THR A 261 -11.93 -8.23 16.02
C THR A 261 -11.71 -6.90 15.30
N TRP A 262 -10.46 -6.54 15.05
CA TRP A 262 -10.09 -5.33 14.34
C TRP A 262 -10.48 -5.39 12.86
N PHE A 263 -10.17 -6.50 12.18
CA PHE A 263 -10.61 -6.75 10.82
C PHE A 263 -12.13 -6.62 10.66
N ASP A 264 -12.92 -7.25 11.53
CA ASP A 264 -14.38 -7.20 11.44
C ASP A 264 -14.92 -5.77 11.64
N ALA A 265 -14.29 -4.98 12.51
CA ALA A 265 -14.65 -3.57 12.70
C ALA A 265 -14.32 -2.74 11.46
N GLU A 266 -13.14 -2.95 10.85
CA GLU A 266 -12.75 -2.27 9.62
C GLU A 266 -13.64 -2.64 8.44
N VAL A 267 -13.97 -3.91 8.28
CA VAL A 267 -14.89 -4.40 7.23
C VAL A 267 -16.21 -3.65 7.26
N LYS A 268 -16.80 -3.42 8.44
CA LYS A 268 -18.06 -2.67 8.58
C LYS A 268 -17.93 -1.23 8.08
N LEU A 269 -16.82 -0.56 8.41
CA LEU A 269 -16.54 0.80 7.96
C LEU A 269 -16.33 0.86 6.45
N GLN A 270 -15.58 -0.08 5.88
CA GLN A 270 -15.36 -0.14 4.44
C GLN A 270 -16.65 -0.43 3.67
N LEU A 271 -17.48 -1.37 4.11
CA LEU A 271 -18.75 -1.66 3.45
C LEU A 271 -19.67 -0.43 3.40
N LYS A 272 -19.73 0.34 4.49
CA LYS A 272 -20.46 1.61 4.54
C LYS A 272 -19.89 2.63 3.56
N ALA A 273 -18.58 2.87 3.60
CA ALA A 273 -17.92 3.82 2.71
C ALA A 273 -18.04 3.44 1.23
N ILE A 274 -18.02 2.14 0.92
CA ILE A 274 -18.22 1.61 -0.43
C ILE A 274 -19.63 1.88 -0.93
N GLU A 275 -20.65 1.68 -0.08
CA GLU A 275 -22.03 2.00 -0.45
C GLU A 275 -22.21 3.49 -0.75
N GLU A 276 -21.67 4.35 0.11
CA GLU A 276 -21.74 5.81 -0.04
C GLU A 276 -21.01 6.33 -1.29
N ASN A 277 -19.99 5.61 -1.77
CA ASN A 277 -19.13 6.02 -2.89
C ASN A 277 -19.27 5.13 -4.13
N ARG A 278 -20.30 4.28 -4.20
CA ARG A 278 -20.41 3.22 -5.21
C ARG A 278 -20.23 3.70 -6.66
N PRO A 279 -20.90 4.77 -7.14
CA PRO A 279 -20.70 5.23 -8.51
C PRO A 279 -19.26 5.66 -8.82
N ALA A 280 -18.56 6.25 -7.86
CA ALA A 280 -17.17 6.67 -8.02
C ALA A 280 -16.22 5.46 -8.01
N LEU A 281 -16.47 4.47 -7.15
CA LEU A 281 -15.70 3.25 -7.07
C LEU A 281 -15.84 2.37 -8.33
N GLU A 282 -17.01 2.32 -8.96
CA GLU A 282 -17.16 1.63 -10.25
C GLU A 282 -16.34 2.30 -11.37
N LYS A 283 -16.24 3.64 -11.36
CA LYS A 283 -15.36 4.36 -12.28
C LYS A 283 -13.90 4.03 -12.02
N VAL A 284 -13.47 3.93 -10.75
CA VAL A 284 -12.12 3.49 -10.40
C VAL A 284 -11.85 2.09 -10.93
N LYS A 285 -12.78 1.14 -10.72
CA LYS A 285 -12.65 -0.23 -11.20
C LYS A 285 -12.52 -0.31 -12.72
N ALA A 286 -13.33 0.47 -13.45
CA ALA A 286 -13.22 0.57 -14.90
C ALA A 286 -11.87 1.18 -15.34
N GLY A 287 -11.41 2.22 -14.62
CA GLY A 287 -10.10 2.84 -14.82
C GLY A 287 -8.94 1.87 -14.64
N ASN A 288 -8.94 1.07 -13.57
CA ASN A 288 -7.93 0.06 -13.32
C ASN A 288 -7.87 -0.97 -14.46
N LYS A 289 -9.03 -1.45 -14.95
CA LYS A 289 -9.08 -2.37 -16.10
C LYS A 289 -8.51 -1.74 -17.36
N ALA A 290 -8.81 -0.47 -17.62
CA ALA A 290 -8.27 0.25 -18.77
C ALA A 290 -6.76 0.47 -18.65
N ALA A 291 -6.26 0.76 -17.45
CA ALA A 291 -4.84 0.88 -17.15
C ALA A 291 -4.10 -0.43 -17.43
N VAL A 292 -4.60 -1.55 -16.91
CA VAL A 292 -4.02 -2.89 -17.13
C VAL A 292 -4.01 -3.25 -18.62
N ALA A 293 -5.11 -2.98 -19.34
CA ALA A 293 -5.17 -3.21 -20.79
C ALA A 293 -4.16 -2.37 -21.56
N LYS A 294 -4.00 -1.09 -21.20
CA LYS A 294 -3.01 -0.19 -21.81
C LYS A 294 -1.58 -0.65 -21.55
N ALA A 295 -1.27 -1.01 -20.31
CA ALA A 295 0.04 -1.55 -19.92
C ALA A 295 0.35 -2.85 -20.70
N SER A 296 -0.64 -3.72 -20.86
CA SER A 296 -0.50 -4.95 -21.65
C SER A 296 -0.20 -4.71 -23.13
N THR A 297 -0.65 -3.59 -23.69
CA THR A 297 -0.32 -3.20 -25.08
C THR A 297 1.09 -2.64 -25.20
N ILE A 298 1.57 -1.91 -24.18
CA ILE A 298 2.94 -1.37 -24.14
C ILE A 298 3.97 -2.50 -23.96
N ALA A 299 3.65 -3.50 -23.16
CA ALA A 299 4.55 -4.63 -22.86
C ALA A 299 4.66 -5.67 -24.00
N LYS A 300 4.04 -5.43 -25.16
CA LYS A 300 4.11 -6.29 -26.36
C LYS A 300 5.10 -5.74 -27.36
#